data_AF-A0A6A3HBC1-F1
#
_entry.id   AF-A0A6A3HBC1-F1
#
_cell.length_a   1.000
_cell.length_b   1.000
_cell.length_c   1.000
_cell.angle_alpha   90.00
_cell.angle_beta   90.00
_cell.angle_gamma   90.00
#
_symmetry.space_group_name_H-M   'P 1'
#
loop_
_entity.id
_entity.type
_entity.pdbx_description
1 polymer ?
#
loop_
_entity_poly.entity_id
_entity_poly.type
_entity_poly.pdbx_seq_one_letter_code
_entity_poly.pdbx_strand_id
1 'polypeptide(L)'
;MAPSATLQAVKFVLLLPELMEQAIDEPMYAKVTRRMRSGVALCGIGGERERKWKITIDQALAWAVSEEEVETNLSPLIRAPVVILCDDHFMHGQVAACDGDESTVNTVDGTHRVAPSNVIRTVPVTAILLRNLSFATADWSLPEISDLHQRILDRILGTNGNAAINDTQQILHDIVDDDMVPSASENVKWINPLTGQEVVFPVQHAVDYAFYKDGGVEPPPNS
;
A
#
# COMPACT_ATOMS: atom_id res chain seq x y z
N MET A 1 37.02 6.95 17.72
CA MET A 1 35.58 7.24 17.92
C MET A 1 34.80 6.12 17.29
N ALA A 2 33.79 5.57 17.98
CA ALA A 2 33.14 4.32 17.63
C ALA A 2 31.78 4.56 16.94
N PRO A 3 31.68 4.31 15.61
CA PRO A 3 30.41 4.04 14.94
C PRO A 3 30.10 2.53 14.86
N SER A 4 30.96 1.67 15.42
CA SER A 4 31.01 0.25 15.05
C SER A 4 29.96 -0.65 15.74
N ALA A 5 29.48 -0.30 16.94
CA ALA A 5 28.50 -1.15 17.65
C ALA A 5 27.10 -0.99 17.05
N THR A 6 26.72 0.24 16.68
CA THR A 6 25.39 0.57 16.14
C THR A 6 25.18 -0.05 14.77
N LEU A 7 26.18 -0.02 13.88
CA LEU A 7 26.06 -0.63 12.54
C LEU A 7 26.06 -2.17 12.57
N GLN A 8 26.72 -2.77 13.56
CA GLN A 8 26.69 -4.23 13.71
C GLN A 8 25.30 -4.74 14.08
N ALA A 9 24.51 -3.95 14.80
CA ALA A 9 23.13 -4.28 15.16
C ALA A 9 22.16 -4.20 13.97
N VAL A 10 22.44 -3.36 12.96
CA VAL A 10 21.57 -3.21 11.78
C VAL A 10 21.59 -4.48 10.93
N LYS A 11 20.49 -5.24 10.95
CA LYS A 11 20.31 -6.44 10.11
C LYS A 11 19.52 -6.16 8.83
N PHE A 12 18.55 -5.27 8.93
CA PHE A 12 17.59 -4.95 7.86
C PHE A 12 17.46 -3.44 7.72
N VAL A 13 17.12 -3.01 6.52
CA VAL A 13 16.80 -1.62 6.20
C VAL A 13 15.53 -1.52 5.38
N LEU A 14 14.78 -0.43 5.57
CA LEU A 14 13.68 -0.03 4.71
C LEU A 14 14.22 0.83 3.57
N LEU A 15 14.02 0.40 2.33
CA LEU A 15 14.35 1.16 1.14
C LEU A 15 13.09 1.84 0.60
N LEU A 16 13.16 3.17 0.45
CA LEU A 16 12.13 3.95 -0.21
C LEU A 16 12.61 4.36 -1.60
N PRO A 17 11.76 4.30 -2.64
CA PRO A 17 12.13 4.65 -4.00
C PRO A 17 12.84 6.00 -4.15
N GLU A 18 12.33 7.06 -3.52
CA GLU A 18 12.90 8.40 -3.62
C GLU A 18 14.27 8.54 -2.93
N LEU A 19 14.56 7.70 -1.94
CA LEU A 19 15.88 7.63 -1.29
C LEU A 19 16.90 6.82 -2.11
N MET A 20 16.40 6.03 -3.05
CA MET A 20 17.16 5.16 -3.94
C MET A 20 17.20 5.69 -5.37
N GLU A 21 16.92 6.98 -5.58
CA GLU A 21 16.88 7.62 -6.91
C GLU A 21 16.00 6.85 -7.91
N GLN A 22 14.87 6.29 -7.42
CA GLN A 22 13.92 5.49 -8.18
C GLN A 22 14.51 4.21 -8.79
N ALA A 23 15.59 3.67 -8.21
CA ALA A 23 16.14 2.35 -8.57
C ALA A 23 15.24 1.18 -8.12
N ILE A 24 14.19 1.47 -7.36
CA ILE A 24 13.13 0.55 -6.95
C ILE A 24 11.79 1.25 -7.18
N ASP A 25 10.76 0.45 -7.50
CA ASP A 25 9.46 0.96 -7.93
C ASP A 25 8.49 1.17 -6.75
N GLU A 26 8.76 0.50 -5.63
CA GLU A 26 7.94 0.52 -4.41
C GLU A 26 8.81 0.34 -3.15
N PRO A 27 8.30 0.74 -1.96
CA PRO A 27 8.96 0.48 -0.68
C PRO A 27 9.26 -1.01 -0.48
N MET A 28 10.48 -1.34 -0.05
CA MET A 28 10.85 -2.73 0.23
C MET A 28 11.88 -2.87 1.35
N TYR A 29 11.88 -4.04 2.00
CA TYR A 29 12.95 -4.40 2.93
C TYR A 29 14.16 -4.97 2.21
N ALA A 30 15.34 -4.67 2.74
CA ALA A 30 16.58 -5.28 2.30
C ALA A 30 17.43 -5.75 3.47
N LYS A 31 18.06 -6.92 3.30
CA LYS A 31 18.96 -7.52 4.28
C LYS A 31 20.39 -7.02 4.09
N VAL A 32 21.05 -6.66 5.18
CA VAL A 32 22.49 -6.38 5.19
C VAL A 32 23.26 -7.67 4.97
N THR A 33 23.97 -7.77 3.84
CA THR A 33 24.76 -8.96 3.48
C THR A 33 26.24 -8.79 3.78
N ARG A 34 26.78 -7.58 3.59
CA ARG A 34 28.21 -7.30 3.83
C ARG A 34 28.42 -5.86 4.29
N ARG A 35 29.26 -5.69 5.31
CA ARG A 35 29.71 -4.37 5.79
C ARG A 35 31.14 -4.14 5.31
N MET A 36 31.38 -3.00 4.69
CA MET A 36 32.67 -2.61 4.14
C MET A 36 33.07 -1.24 4.68
N ARG A 37 34.35 -0.87 4.55
CA ARG A 37 34.80 0.48 4.93
C ARG A 37 34.13 1.59 4.11
N SER A 38 33.72 1.29 2.87
CA SER A 38 33.13 2.24 1.93
C SER A 38 31.61 2.11 1.79
N GLY A 39 30.92 1.40 2.69
CA GLY A 39 29.47 1.26 2.67
C GLY A 39 28.96 -0.13 3.06
N VAL A 40 27.67 -0.34 2.86
CA VAL A 40 26.95 -1.55 3.23
C VAL A 40 26.30 -2.14 1.98
N ALA A 41 26.54 -3.43 1.72
CA ALA A 41 25.88 -4.16 0.66
C ALA A 41 24.58 -4.78 1.17
N LEU A 42 23.54 -4.63 0.36
CA LEU A 42 22.18 -5.05 0.66
C LEU A 42 21.68 -6.06 -0.37
N CYS A 43 20.75 -6.92 0.04
CA CYS A 43 20.00 -7.81 -0.84
C CYS A 43 18.52 -7.68 -0.53
N GLY A 44 17.69 -7.46 -1.55
CA GLY A 44 16.24 -7.31 -1.41
C GLY A 44 15.58 -8.57 -0.86
N ILE A 45 14.50 -8.37 -0.11
CA ILE A 45 13.65 -9.44 0.44
C ILE A 45 12.35 -9.50 -0.38
N GLY A 46 11.83 -10.71 -0.63
CA GLY A 46 10.50 -10.90 -1.22
C GLY A 46 10.39 -10.68 -2.74
N GLY A 47 11.48 -10.35 -3.44
CA GLY A 47 11.48 -10.20 -4.91
C GLY A 47 11.80 -11.50 -5.66
N GLU A 48 11.24 -11.67 -6.87
CA GLU A 48 11.53 -12.82 -7.77
C GLU A 48 13.00 -12.89 -8.21
N ARG A 49 13.73 -11.77 -8.14
CA ARG A 49 15.16 -11.68 -8.46
C ARG A 49 15.91 -11.08 -7.28
N GLU A 50 17.09 -11.65 -6.97
CA GLU A 50 18.03 -11.04 -6.04
C GLU A 50 18.51 -9.68 -6.59
N ARG A 51 17.86 -8.60 -6.13
CA ARG A 51 18.33 -7.24 -6.36
C ARG A 51 19.33 -6.87 -5.26
N LYS A 52 20.46 -6.28 -5.65
CA LYS A 52 21.57 -5.93 -4.75
C LYS A 52 21.89 -4.46 -4.88
N TRP A 53 22.11 -3.81 -3.73
CA TRP A 53 22.46 -2.39 -3.67
C TRP A 53 23.65 -2.16 -2.75
N LYS A 54 24.27 -1.00 -2.90
CA LYS A 54 25.29 -0.50 -1.99
C LYS A 54 24.86 0.87 -1.50
N ILE A 55 24.77 1.01 -0.19
CA ILE A 55 24.44 2.28 0.48
C ILE A 55 25.59 2.71 1.41
N THR A 56 25.56 3.96 1.86
CA THR A 56 26.52 4.46 2.85
C THR A 56 26.22 3.90 4.25
N ILE A 57 27.18 4.04 5.16
CA ILE A 57 27.00 3.63 6.57
C ILE A 57 25.91 4.47 7.24
N ASP A 58 25.89 5.78 6.97
CA ASP A 58 24.92 6.70 7.58
C ASP A 58 23.49 6.39 7.11
N GLN A 59 23.30 6.08 5.83
CA GLN A 59 22.02 5.59 5.30
C GLN A 59 21.59 4.28 5.97
N ALA A 60 22.51 3.34 6.15
CA ALA A 60 22.17 2.05 6.78
C ALA A 60 21.71 2.23 8.24
N LEU A 61 22.27 3.20 8.96
CA LEU A 61 21.84 3.54 10.31
C LEU A 61 20.49 4.26 10.33
N ALA A 62 20.30 5.23 9.42
CA ALA A 62 19.08 6.02 9.34
C ALA A 62 17.86 5.22 8.89
N TRP A 63 18.06 4.17 8.09
CA TRP A 63 16.99 3.37 7.50
C TRP A 63 16.82 2.00 8.17
N ALA A 64 17.46 1.80 9.31
CA ALA A 64 17.40 0.54 10.04
C ALA A 64 15.98 0.22 10.51
N VAL A 65 15.57 -1.03 10.31
CA VAL A 65 14.30 -1.57 10.82
C VAL A 65 14.56 -2.81 11.68
N SER A 66 13.62 -3.13 12.55
CA SER A 66 13.74 -4.29 13.44
C SER A 66 13.57 -5.59 12.66
N GLU A 67 14.12 -6.69 13.18
CA GLU A 67 13.92 -8.02 12.62
C GLU A 67 12.45 -8.46 12.78
N GLU A 68 11.83 -8.11 13.91
CA GLU A 68 10.41 -8.35 14.19
C GLU A 68 9.49 -7.69 13.17
N GLU A 69 9.78 -6.46 12.74
CA GLU A 69 9.00 -5.76 11.71
C GLU A 69 9.02 -6.51 10.36
N VAL A 70 10.20 -7.01 9.96
CA VAL A 70 10.40 -7.76 8.71
C VAL A 70 9.80 -9.16 8.78
N GLU A 71 9.83 -9.81 9.95
CA GLU A 71 9.21 -11.12 10.17
C GLU A 71 7.67 -11.02 10.20
N THR A 72 7.14 -9.94 10.77
CA THR A 72 5.70 -9.69 10.83
C THR A 72 5.14 -9.36 9.45
N ASN A 73 5.87 -8.57 8.65
CA ASN A 73 5.46 -8.14 7.33
C ASN A 73 6.57 -8.38 6.32
N LEU A 74 6.37 -9.31 5.37
CA LEU A 74 7.36 -9.57 4.31
C LEU A 74 7.52 -8.39 3.33
N SER A 75 6.55 -7.48 3.30
CA SER A 75 6.59 -6.22 2.53
C SER A 75 6.27 -5.04 3.46
N PRO A 76 6.94 -3.87 3.31
CA PRO A 76 6.71 -2.70 4.18
C PRO A 76 5.31 -2.12 4.07
N LEU A 77 4.65 -1.88 5.20
CA LEU A 77 3.29 -1.33 5.23
C LEU A 77 3.23 0.13 4.76
N ILE A 78 4.32 0.88 4.84
CA ILE A 78 4.39 2.27 4.39
C ILE A 78 3.84 2.41 2.95
N ARG A 79 2.89 3.34 2.74
CA ARG A 79 2.17 3.59 1.47
C ARG A 79 1.22 2.49 1.01
N ALA A 80 1.05 1.42 1.78
CA ALA A 80 0.14 0.35 1.41
C ALA A 80 -1.33 0.83 1.45
N PRO A 81 -2.16 0.50 0.44
CA PRO A 81 -3.61 0.50 0.59
C PRO A 81 -4.05 -0.51 1.64
N VAL A 82 -4.93 -0.10 2.55
CA VAL A 82 -5.31 -0.90 3.71
C VAL A 82 -6.79 -0.77 4.07
N VAL A 83 -7.27 -1.80 4.77
CA VAL A 83 -8.40 -1.74 5.69
C VAL A 83 -7.83 -1.68 7.10
N ILE A 84 -8.30 -0.75 7.92
CA ILE A 84 -7.95 -0.69 9.34
C ILE A 84 -9.15 -1.07 10.21
N LEU A 85 -8.87 -1.68 11.36
CA LEU A 85 -9.82 -1.81 12.46
C LEU A 85 -9.56 -0.68 13.48
N CYS A 86 -10.49 0.27 13.59
CA CYS A 86 -10.44 1.41 14.51
C CYS A 86 -11.83 1.62 15.14
N ASP A 87 -11.90 1.75 16.46
CA ASP A 87 -13.14 2.02 17.21
C ASP A 87 -14.33 1.12 16.77
N ASP A 88 -14.10 -0.20 16.71
CA ASP A 88 -15.08 -1.21 16.29
C ASP A 88 -15.62 -1.05 14.85
N HIS A 89 -14.90 -0.33 14.00
CA HIS A 89 -15.22 -0.15 12.58
C HIS A 89 -14.05 -0.52 11.67
N PHE A 90 -14.39 -1.05 10.49
CA PHE A 90 -13.45 -1.20 9.39
C PHE A 90 -13.53 0.01 8.47
N MET A 91 -12.37 0.58 8.15
CA MET A 91 -12.25 1.77 7.29
C MET A 91 -11.14 1.57 6.26
N HIS A 92 -11.32 2.09 5.05
CA HIS A 92 -10.32 2.03 3.99
C HIS A 92 -9.43 3.27 3.98
N GLY A 93 -8.16 3.06 3.68
CA GLY A 93 -7.19 4.15 3.65
C GLY A 93 -5.83 3.74 3.12
N GLN A 94 -4.84 4.56 3.45
CA GLN A 94 -3.45 4.32 3.08
C GLN A 94 -2.51 4.61 4.26
N VAL A 95 -1.53 3.74 4.46
CA VAL A 95 -0.50 3.93 5.49
C VAL A 95 0.41 5.10 5.12
N ALA A 96 0.46 6.12 5.96
CA ALA A 96 1.26 7.32 5.79
C ALA A 96 2.61 7.26 6.54
N ALA A 97 2.66 6.55 7.67
CA ALA A 97 3.88 6.35 8.45
C ALA A 97 3.80 5.05 9.26
N CYS A 98 4.95 4.46 9.55
CA CYS A 98 5.10 3.36 10.52
C CYS A 98 6.08 3.82 11.60
N ASP A 99 5.70 3.66 12.87
CA ASP A 99 6.50 4.03 14.03
C ASP A 99 6.50 2.87 15.03
N GLY A 100 7.24 1.81 14.71
CA GLY A 100 7.41 0.60 15.52
C GLY A 100 6.09 -0.12 15.85
N ASP A 101 5.43 0.34 16.92
CA ASP A 101 4.23 -0.24 17.50
C ASP A 101 2.93 0.39 16.95
N GLU A 102 3.04 1.47 16.17
CA GLU A 102 1.88 2.14 15.55
C GLU A 102 2.06 2.33 14.04
N SER A 103 0.96 2.17 13.32
CA SER A 103 0.81 2.61 11.93
C SER A 103 -0.09 3.83 11.88
N THR A 104 0.37 4.88 11.22
CA THR A 104 -0.44 6.06 10.91
C THR A 104 -1.09 5.85 9.56
N VAL A 105 -2.44 5.85 9.52
CA VAL A 105 -3.24 5.60 8.32
C VAL A 105 -4.11 6.79 8.02
N ASN A 106 -4.06 7.27 6.77
CA ASN A 106 -4.95 8.30 6.27
C ASN A 106 -6.19 7.64 5.65
N THR A 107 -7.36 7.96 6.20
CA THR A 107 -8.69 7.63 5.68
C THR A 107 -9.36 8.91 5.16
N VAL A 108 -10.58 8.82 4.66
CA VAL A 108 -11.33 10.04 4.31
C VAL A 108 -11.71 10.87 5.54
N ASP A 109 -11.95 10.21 6.68
CA ASP A 109 -12.40 10.84 7.93
C ASP A 109 -11.25 11.48 8.71
N GLY A 110 -10.00 11.15 8.35
CA GLY A 110 -8.81 11.78 8.90
C GLY A 110 -7.64 10.83 9.04
N THR A 111 -6.79 11.11 10.02
CA THR A 111 -5.60 10.32 10.30
C THR A 111 -5.81 9.49 11.57
N HIS A 112 -5.58 8.19 11.48
CA HIS A 112 -5.75 7.23 12.57
C HIS A 112 -4.41 6.61 12.93
N ARG A 113 -4.17 6.40 14.23
CA ARG A 113 -3.05 5.61 14.75
C ARG A 113 -3.58 4.28 15.24
N VAL A 114 -3.10 3.20 14.66
CA VAL A 114 -3.57 1.85 14.97
C VAL A 114 -2.38 0.91 15.12
N ALA A 115 -2.54 -0.15 15.91
CA ALA A 115 -1.54 -1.21 16.00
C ALA A 115 -1.37 -1.87 14.62
N PRO A 116 -0.14 -2.27 14.21
CA PRO A 116 0.11 -2.96 12.95
C PRO A 116 -0.75 -4.22 12.75
N SER A 117 -1.13 -4.91 13.84
CA SER A 117 -2.04 -6.07 13.80
C SER A 117 -3.46 -5.74 13.30
N ASN A 118 -3.85 -4.47 13.35
CA ASN A 118 -5.15 -3.99 12.92
C ASN A 118 -5.10 -3.39 11.51
N VAL A 119 -3.97 -3.55 10.80
CA VAL A 119 -3.76 -3.04 9.44
C VAL A 119 -3.73 -4.22 8.48
N ILE A 120 -4.76 -4.30 7.61
CA ILE A 120 -4.90 -5.38 6.64
C ILE A 120 -4.72 -4.79 5.25
N ARG A 121 -3.79 -5.32 4.47
CA ARG A 121 -3.57 -4.88 3.08
C ARG A 121 -4.77 -5.19 2.20
N THR A 122 -5.03 -4.31 1.25
CA THR A 122 -5.97 -4.54 0.16
C THR A 122 -5.38 -4.02 -1.16
N VAL A 123 -6.16 -3.94 -2.22
CA VAL A 123 -5.74 -3.33 -3.49
C VAL A 123 -6.11 -1.84 -3.52
N PRO A 124 -5.37 -0.97 -4.22
CA PRO A 124 -5.64 0.46 -4.22
C PRO A 124 -7.06 0.83 -4.66
N VAL A 125 -7.55 0.20 -5.75
CA VAL A 125 -8.86 0.56 -6.32
C VAL A 125 -10.02 0.21 -5.39
N THR A 126 -9.97 -0.89 -4.65
CA THR A 126 -11.02 -1.25 -3.68
C THR A 126 -10.99 -0.32 -2.47
N ALA A 127 -9.79 0.01 -1.97
CA ALA A 127 -9.64 0.99 -0.88
C ALA A 127 -10.21 2.36 -1.28
N ILE A 128 -9.95 2.79 -2.52
CA ILE A 128 -10.40 4.09 -3.03
C ILE A 128 -11.92 4.11 -3.26
N LEU A 129 -12.50 3.04 -3.81
CA LEU A 129 -13.94 2.95 -4.09
C LEU A 129 -14.79 2.85 -2.82
N LEU A 130 -14.24 2.24 -1.76
CA LEU A 130 -14.93 2.05 -0.48
C LEU A 130 -14.55 3.09 0.58
N ARG A 131 -13.70 4.08 0.24
CA ARG A 131 -13.11 5.01 1.22
C ARG A 131 -14.12 5.82 2.05
N ASN A 132 -15.32 6.05 1.51
CA ASN A 132 -16.38 6.83 2.17
C ASN A 132 -17.28 5.97 3.06
N LEU A 133 -16.99 4.66 3.16
CA LEU A 133 -17.76 3.72 3.94
C LEU A 133 -17.01 3.36 5.21
N SER A 134 -17.79 3.16 6.27
CA SER A 134 -17.33 2.61 7.54
C SER A 134 -18.21 1.43 7.88
N PHE A 135 -17.60 0.28 8.18
CA PHE A 135 -18.30 -0.98 8.40
C PHE A 135 -18.18 -1.36 9.88
N ALA A 136 -19.30 -1.31 10.61
CA ALA A 136 -19.33 -1.69 12.01
C ALA A 136 -19.03 -3.19 12.17
N THR A 137 -18.13 -3.55 13.10
CA THR A 137 -17.75 -4.95 13.39
C THR A 137 -18.89 -5.79 13.96
N ALA A 138 -19.96 -5.15 14.44
CA ALA A 138 -21.19 -5.81 14.87
C ALA A 138 -21.95 -6.44 13.69
N ASP A 139 -21.83 -5.84 12.50
CA ASP A 139 -22.59 -6.22 11.31
C ASP A 139 -21.70 -6.84 10.21
N TRP A 140 -20.40 -6.54 10.23
CA TRP A 140 -19.44 -6.94 9.22
C TRP A 140 -18.24 -7.65 9.80
N SER A 141 -17.73 -8.62 9.06
CA SER A 141 -16.48 -9.31 9.32
C SER A 141 -15.43 -9.05 8.24
N LEU A 142 -14.16 -9.24 8.57
CA LEU A 142 -13.07 -9.08 7.61
C LEU A 142 -13.19 -10.02 6.38
N PRO A 143 -13.62 -11.28 6.50
CA PRO A 143 -13.91 -12.13 5.33
C PRO A 143 -14.99 -11.53 4.42
N GLU A 144 -16.07 -10.98 4.96
CA GLU A 144 -17.13 -10.35 4.15
C GLU A 144 -16.61 -9.12 3.42
N ILE A 145 -15.77 -8.30 4.07
CA ILE A 145 -15.10 -7.17 3.41
C ILE A 145 -14.17 -7.65 2.30
N SER A 146 -13.47 -8.77 2.51
CA SER A 146 -12.59 -9.36 1.48
C SER A 146 -13.40 -9.88 0.29
N ASP A 147 -14.58 -10.46 0.53
CA ASP A 147 -15.51 -10.87 -0.52
C ASP A 147 -16.05 -9.67 -1.31
N LEU A 148 -16.33 -8.55 -0.64
CA LEU A 148 -16.66 -7.29 -1.32
C LEU A 148 -15.52 -6.82 -2.23
N HIS A 149 -14.28 -6.84 -1.74
CA HIS A 149 -13.10 -6.48 -2.53
C HIS A 149 -12.98 -7.36 -3.77
N GLN A 150 -13.16 -8.68 -3.61
CA GLN A 150 -13.09 -9.60 -4.73
C GLN A 150 -14.20 -9.37 -5.75
N ARG A 151 -15.44 -9.11 -5.31
CA ARG A 151 -16.55 -8.80 -6.23
C ARG A 151 -16.30 -7.53 -7.04
N ILE A 152 -15.72 -6.50 -6.42
CA ILE A 152 -15.34 -5.25 -7.10
C ILE A 152 -14.26 -5.52 -8.14
N LEU A 153 -13.19 -6.22 -7.74
CA LEU A 153 -12.11 -6.61 -8.65
C LEU A 153 -12.60 -7.46 -9.81
N ASP A 154 -13.49 -8.42 -9.55
CA ASP A 154 -14.04 -9.31 -10.58
C ASP A 154 -14.79 -8.53 -11.67
N ARG A 155 -15.50 -7.47 -11.29
CA ARG A 155 -16.21 -6.59 -12.23
C ARG A 155 -15.25 -5.68 -12.99
N ILE A 156 -14.21 -5.16 -12.35
CA ILE A 156 -13.21 -4.31 -13.01
C ILE A 156 -12.40 -5.13 -14.02
N LEU A 157 -11.91 -6.30 -13.62
CA LEU A 157 -10.98 -7.11 -14.41
C LEU A 157 -11.70 -8.07 -15.37
N GLY A 158 -13.02 -8.22 -15.26
CA GLY A 158 -13.79 -9.17 -16.08
C GLY A 158 -13.48 -10.62 -15.75
N THR A 159 -13.29 -10.93 -14.46
CA THR A 159 -13.05 -12.29 -13.97
C THR A 159 -14.32 -12.90 -13.39
N ASN A 160 -14.28 -14.21 -13.14
CA ASN A 160 -15.39 -14.94 -12.51
C ASN A 160 -16.73 -14.86 -13.27
N GLY A 161 -16.67 -14.83 -14.60
CA GLY A 161 -17.84 -14.78 -15.48
C GLY A 161 -18.39 -13.37 -15.74
N ASN A 162 -17.78 -12.33 -15.19
CA ASN A 162 -18.16 -10.94 -15.47
C ASN A 162 -17.51 -10.42 -16.75
N ALA A 163 -18.18 -9.51 -17.44
CA ALA A 163 -17.51 -8.65 -18.40
C ALA A 163 -16.72 -7.57 -17.64
N ALA A 164 -15.54 -7.21 -18.15
CA ALA A 164 -14.75 -6.12 -17.57
C ALA A 164 -15.49 -4.78 -17.74
N ILE A 165 -15.57 -3.99 -16.68
CA ILE A 165 -16.28 -2.70 -16.63
C ILE A 165 -15.38 -1.65 -15.96
N ASN A 166 -15.36 -0.42 -16.48
CA ASN A 166 -14.67 0.72 -15.86
C ASN A 166 -15.63 1.84 -15.40
N ASP A 167 -16.93 1.61 -15.46
CA ASP A 167 -17.94 2.54 -14.95
C ASP A 167 -18.16 2.34 -13.44
N THR A 168 -17.87 3.37 -12.65
CA THR A 168 -17.91 3.31 -11.18
C THR A 168 -19.28 2.88 -10.64
N GLN A 169 -20.38 3.35 -11.24
CA GLN A 169 -21.73 3.03 -10.79
C GLN A 169 -22.08 1.56 -11.07
N GLN A 170 -21.77 1.05 -12.27
CA GLN A 170 -21.96 -0.36 -12.60
C GLN A 170 -21.06 -1.29 -11.77
N ILE A 171 -19.83 -0.88 -11.47
CA ILE A 171 -18.91 -1.66 -10.62
C ILE A 171 -19.48 -1.85 -9.23
N LEU A 172 -20.15 -0.84 -8.65
CA LEU A 172 -20.65 -0.88 -7.28
C LEU A 172 -22.14 -1.23 -7.15
N HIS A 173 -22.84 -1.43 -8.27
CA HIS A 173 -24.26 -1.80 -8.29
C HIS A 173 -24.54 -3.09 -7.49
N ASP A 174 -25.53 -3.10 -6.61
CA ASP A 174 -25.83 -4.21 -5.69
C ASP A 174 -24.66 -4.61 -4.75
N ILE A 175 -23.70 -3.70 -4.54
CA ILE A 175 -22.62 -3.83 -3.54
C ILE A 175 -22.76 -2.72 -2.49
N VAL A 176 -22.97 -1.49 -2.96
CA VAL A 176 -23.13 -0.30 -2.14
C VAL A 176 -24.44 0.38 -2.55
N ASP A 177 -25.13 1.03 -1.60
CA ASP A 177 -26.31 1.83 -1.91
C ASP A 177 -25.96 2.97 -2.89
N ASP A 178 -26.84 3.27 -3.83
CA ASP A 178 -26.58 4.21 -4.95
C ASP A 178 -26.17 5.62 -4.48
N ASP A 179 -26.65 6.07 -3.33
CA ASP A 179 -26.31 7.38 -2.73
C ASP A 179 -24.93 7.40 -2.07
N MET A 180 -24.36 6.23 -1.80
CA MET A 180 -23.05 6.04 -1.17
C MET A 180 -21.96 5.71 -2.21
N VAL A 181 -22.33 5.55 -3.49
CA VAL A 181 -21.39 5.38 -4.60
C VAL A 181 -20.60 6.69 -4.81
N PRO A 182 -19.24 6.66 -4.78
CA PRO A 182 -18.45 7.85 -5.01
C PRO A 182 -18.60 8.36 -6.44
N SER A 183 -18.54 9.68 -6.62
CA SER A 183 -18.53 10.24 -7.98
C SER A 183 -17.22 9.91 -8.68
N ALA A 184 -17.30 9.50 -9.95
CA ALA A 184 -16.13 9.28 -10.81
C ALA A 184 -15.18 10.50 -10.85
N SER A 185 -15.72 11.70 -10.70
CA SER A 185 -14.98 12.98 -10.69
C SER A 185 -14.50 13.44 -9.30
N GLU A 186 -14.89 12.73 -8.24
CA GLU A 186 -14.49 13.06 -6.88
C GLU A 186 -12.98 12.88 -6.71
N ASN A 187 -12.31 13.88 -6.14
CA ASN A 187 -10.86 13.85 -5.98
C ASN A 187 -10.43 13.01 -4.77
N VAL A 188 -9.43 12.18 -4.98
CA VAL A 188 -8.77 11.35 -3.99
C VAL A 188 -7.42 11.93 -3.68
N LYS A 189 -7.09 12.06 -2.40
CA LYS A 189 -5.72 12.32 -1.94
C LYS A 189 -5.04 10.99 -1.66
N TRP A 190 -3.87 10.79 -2.22
CA TRP A 190 -3.14 9.53 -2.10
C TRP A 190 -1.63 9.79 -2.06
N ILE A 191 -0.87 8.96 -1.36
CA ILE A 191 0.59 9.02 -1.35
C ILE A 191 1.10 8.17 -2.51
N ASN A 192 1.84 8.80 -3.43
CA ASN A 192 2.44 8.10 -4.55
C ASN A 192 3.52 7.13 -4.04
N PRO A 193 3.43 5.82 -4.32
CA PRO A 193 4.38 4.82 -3.84
C PRO A 193 5.83 5.08 -4.29
N LEU A 194 6.02 5.68 -5.48
CA LEU A 194 7.32 5.95 -6.10
C LEU A 194 7.99 7.23 -5.59
N THR A 195 7.23 8.23 -5.17
CA THR A 195 7.82 9.53 -4.77
C THR A 195 7.65 9.83 -3.28
N GLY A 196 6.73 9.14 -2.60
CA GLY A 196 6.33 9.45 -1.24
C GLY A 196 5.56 10.76 -1.10
N GLN A 197 5.24 11.44 -2.21
CA GLN A 197 4.50 12.70 -2.19
C GLN A 197 3.00 12.46 -2.29
N GLU A 198 2.22 13.34 -1.66
CA GLU A 198 0.78 13.38 -1.85
C GLU A 198 0.46 13.82 -3.29
N VAL A 199 -0.44 13.08 -3.94
CA VAL A 199 -1.01 13.37 -5.24
C VAL A 199 -2.53 13.43 -5.12
N VAL A 200 -3.15 14.17 -6.04
CA VAL A 200 -4.59 14.29 -6.14
C VAL A 200 -5.04 13.84 -7.52
N PHE A 201 -6.00 12.92 -7.57
CA PHE A 201 -6.56 12.41 -8.83
C PHE A 201 -8.03 12.02 -8.65
N PRO A 202 -8.84 12.01 -9.73
CA PRO A 202 -10.26 11.63 -9.63
C PRO A 202 -10.41 10.12 -9.40
N VAL A 203 -11.49 9.67 -8.75
CA VAL A 203 -11.80 8.24 -8.54
C VAL A 203 -11.68 7.43 -9.83
N GLN A 204 -12.17 7.98 -10.94
CA GLN A 204 -12.11 7.33 -12.25
C GLN A 204 -10.69 6.97 -12.66
N HIS A 205 -9.68 7.77 -12.29
CA HIS A 205 -8.28 7.46 -12.61
C HIS A 205 -7.81 6.14 -11.98
N ALA A 206 -8.23 5.85 -10.74
CA ALA A 206 -7.88 4.58 -10.09
C ALA A 206 -8.60 3.38 -10.73
N VAL A 207 -9.86 3.57 -11.13
CA VAL A 207 -10.65 2.54 -11.84
C VAL A 207 -10.06 2.25 -13.21
N ASP A 208 -9.76 3.29 -14.01
CA ASP A 208 -9.15 3.16 -15.32
C ASP A 208 -7.75 2.53 -15.23
N TYR A 209 -6.96 2.89 -14.22
CA TYR A 209 -5.68 2.24 -13.99
C TYR A 209 -5.85 0.74 -13.78
N ALA A 210 -6.74 0.32 -12.87
CA ALA A 210 -6.99 -1.10 -12.63
C ALA A 210 -7.54 -1.80 -13.88
N PHE A 211 -8.44 -1.16 -14.63
CA PHE A 211 -9.05 -1.72 -15.82
C PHE A 211 -8.05 -1.89 -16.98
N TYR A 212 -7.32 -0.84 -17.36
CA TYR A 212 -6.40 -0.87 -18.50
C TYR A 212 -5.05 -1.50 -18.15
N LYS A 213 -4.46 -1.12 -17.01
CA LYS A 213 -3.12 -1.57 -16.62
C LYS A 213 -3.17 -2.98 -16.05
N ASP A 214 -4.00 -3.20 -15.03
CA ASP A 214 -4.02 -4.48 -14.31
C ASP A 214 -4.88 -5.53 -15.05
N GLY A 215 -5.97 -5.09 -15.68
CA GLY A 215 -6.81 -5.92 -16.54
C GLY A 215 -6.24 -6.20 -17.93
N GLY A 216 -5.16 -5.53 -18.33
CA GLY A 216 -4.50 -5.73 -19.63
C GLY A 216 -5.36 -5.33 -20.84
N VAL A 217 -6.33 -4.46 -20.65
CA VAL A 217 -7.17 -3.92 -21.72
C VAL A 217 -6.42 -2.79 -22.43
N GLU A 218 -6.41 -2.78 -23.76
CA GLU A 218 -5.79 -1.68 -24.51
C GLU A 218 -6.54 -0.37 -24.23
N PRO A 219 -5.85 0.69 -23.77
CA PRO A 219 -6.47 1.98 -23.59
C PRO A 219 -6.91 2.55 -24.94
N PRO A 220 -8.00 3.36 -24.98
CA PRO A 220 -8.32 4.15 -26.14
C PRO A 220 -7.09 4.96 -26.56
N PRO A 221 -6.89 5.24 -27.87
CA PRO A 221 -5.69 5.88 -28.38
C PRO A 221 -5.38 7.30 -27.84
N ASN A 222 -6.22 7.86 -26.94
CA ASN A 222 -6.07 9.18 -26.33
C ASN A 222 -6.30 9.19 -24.79
N SER A 223 -6.21 8.04 -24.12
CA SER A 223 -6.37 7.93 -22.65
C SER A 223 -5.04 7.98 -21.91
#